data_AF-A0A0J6WV37-F1
#
_entry.id   AF-A0A0J6WV37-F1
#
_cell.length_a   1.000
_cell.length_b   1.000
_cell.length_c   1.000
_cell.angle_alpha   90.00
_cell.angle_beta   90.00
_cell.angle_gamma   90.00
#
_symmetry.space_group_name_H-M   'P 1'
#
loop_
_entity.id
_entity.type
_entity.pdbx_description
1 polymer ?
#
loop_
_entity_poly.entity_id
_entity_poly.type
_entity_poly.pdbx_seq_one_letter_code
_entity_poly.pdbx_strand_id
1 'polypeptide(L)'
;MANELTKEEKAQEVYAKQQEYVETLIADGTLPKIRMITRKQRKALDKANLNYLKLPITDKRNPFAVQEDCYDWILDTVYKEHDFSNLPNNVCLVFARMTFASTYQDELAEKN
;
A
#
# COMPACT_ATOMS: atom_id res chain seq x y z
N MET A 1 -26.87 -5.93 -25.57
CA MET A 1 -26.01 -6.97 -24.97
C MET A 1 -25.12 -6.24 -23.98
N ALA A 2 -25.11 -6.65 -22.71
CA ALA A 2 -24.19 -6.07 -21.74
C ALA A 2 -22.77 -6.48 -22.14
N ASN A 3 -21.87 -5.51 -22.35
CA ASN A 3 -20.47 -5.80 -22.58
C ASN A 3 -19.93 -6.44 -21.30
N GLU A 4 -19.45 -7.68 -21.39
CA GLU A 4 -18.74 -8.31 -20.27
C GLU A 4 -17.42 -7.56 -20.04
N LEU A 5 -17.21 -7.13 -18.80
CA LEU A 5 -15.95 -6.51 -18.40
C LEU A 5 -14.79 -7.48 -18.61
N THR A 6 -13.69 -6.95 -19.12
CA THR A 6 -12.41 -7.63 -19.23
C THR A 6 -11.87 -8.01 -17.85
N LYS A 7 -10.89 -8.92 -17.80
CA LYS A 7 -10.24 -9.30 -16.53
C LYS A 7 -9.57 -8.12 -15.84
N GLU A 8 -9.04 -7.19 -16.62
CA GLU A 8 -8.36 -5.98 -16.12
C GLU A 8 -9.37 -5.01 -15.50
N GLU A 9 -10.50 -4.75 -16.19
CA GLU A 9 -11.57 -3.91 -15.66
C GLU A 9 -12.19 -4.51 -14.39
N LYS A 10 -12.41 -5.83 -14.36
CA LYS A 10 -12.88 -6.53 -13.15
C LYS A 10 -11.89 -6.40 -11.99
N ALA A 11 -10.59 -6.49 -12.26
CA ALA A 11 -9.57 -6.30 -11.24
C ALA A 11 -9.60 -4.85 -10.71
N GLN A 12 -9.67 -3.86 -11.59
CA GLN A 12 -9.79 -2.45 -11.23
C GLN A 12 -11.03 -2.16 -10.36
N GLU A 13 -12.19 -2.72 -10.71
CA GLU A 13 -13.40 -2.57 -9.89
C GLU A 13 -13.25 -3.18 -8.50
N VAL A 14 -12.64 -4.38 -8.41
CA VAL A 14 -12.38 -5.02 -7.11
C VAL A 14 -11.44 -4.16 -6.28
N TYR A 15 -10.39 -3.60 -6.89
CA TYR A 15 -9.48 -2.69 -6.19
C TYR A 15 -10.17 -1.41 -5.72
N ALA A 16 -11.00 -0.79 -6.56
CA ALA A 16 -11.74 0.42 -6.21
C ALA A 16 -12.66 0.17 -5.00
N LYS A 17 -13.39 -0.95 -4.99
CA LYS A 17 -14.25 -1.34 -3.86
C LYS A 17 -13.47 -1.58 -2.57
N GLN A 18 -12.29 -2.20 -2.67
CA GLN A 18 -11.44 -2.43 -1.51
C GLN A 18 -10.86 -1.12 -0.96
N GLN A 19 -10.47 -0.21 -1.85
CA GLN A 19 -9.99 1.11 -1.46
C GLN A 19 -11.09 1.93 -0.77
N GLU A 20 -12.29 1.97 -1.36
CA GLU A 20 -13.45 2.64 -0.75
C GLU A 20 -13.74 2.07 0.65
N TYR A 21 -13.70 0.75 0.81
CA TYR A 21 -13.88 0.13 2.12
C TYR A 21 -12.79 0.56 3.13
N VAL A 22 -11.52 0.58 2.72
CA VAL A 22 -10.44 1.11 3.58
C VAL A 22 -10.68 2.57 3.95
N GLU A 23 -11.15 3.40 3.02
CA GLU A 23 -11.49 4.80 3.28
C GLU A 23 -12.64 4.95 4.29
N THR A 24 -13.64 4.05 4.27
CA THR A 24 -14.69 4.03 5.31
C THR A 24 -14.13 3.71 6.70
N LEU A 25 -13.21 2.75 6.80
CA LEU A 25 -12.55 2.40 8.06
C LEU A 25 -11.62 3.52 8.56
N ILE A 26 -11.06 4.34 7.66
CA ILE A 26 -10.31 5.54 8.06
C ILE A 26 -11.27 6.62 8.57
N ALA A 27 -12.41 6.78 7.91
CA ALA A 27 -13.41 7.79 8.28
C ALA A 27 -14.06 7.51 9.64
N ASP A 28 -14.30 6.24 9.99
CA ASP A 28 -14.88 5.83 11.27
C ASP A 28 -13.84 5.71 12.41
N GLY A 29 -12.55 5.82 12.10
CA GLY A 29 -11.45 5.77 13.05
C GLY A 29 -10.91 4.36 13.36
N THR A 30 -11.45 3.33 12.72
CA THR A 30 -10.93 1.95 12.81
C THR A 30 -9.51 1.85 12.24
N LEU A 31 -9.20 2.59 11.17
CA LEU A 31 -7.85 2.72 10.62
C LEU A 31 -7.30 4.13 10.84
N PRO A 32 -5.98 4.30 11.03
CA PRO A 32 -5.37 5.61 11.14
C PRO A 32 -5.37 6.32 9.78
N LYS A 33 -5.20 7.65 9.77
CA LYS A 33 -5.08 8.41 8.53
C LYS A 33 -3.86 7.96 7.70
N ILE A 34 -4.05 7.85 6.38
CA ILE A 34 -2.95 7.68 5.43
C ILE A 34 -2.03 8.89 5.51
N ARG A 35 -0.72 8.62 5.48
CA ARG A 35 0.31 9.66 5.41
C ARG A 35 1.49 9.17 4.59
N MET A 36 2.22 10.11 4.00
CA MET A 36 3.54 9.83 3.44
C MET A 36 4.49 9.29 4.52
N ILE A 37 5.36 8.36 4.13
CA ILE A 37 6.49 7.97 4.99
C ILE A 37 7.54 9.09 4.99
N THR A 38 8.17 9.33 6.14
CA THR A 38 9.19 10.36 6.26
C THR A 38 10.48 9.99 5.52
N ARG A 39 11.35 10.97 5.23
CA ARG A 39 12.68 10.73 4.66
C ARG A 39 13.52 9.73 5.49
N LYS A 40 13.37 9.74 6.82
CA LYS A 40 14.04 8.80 7.74
C LYS A 40 13.48 7.38 7.57
N GLN A 41 12.15 7.23 7.56
CA GLN A 41 11.48 5.94 7.34
C GLN A 41 11.82 5.36 5.97
N ARG A 42 11.78 6.18 4.91
CA ARG A 42 12.17 5.75 3.57
C ARG A 42 13.62 5.28 3.49
N LYS A 43 14.57 5.94 4.18
CA LYS A 43 15.96 5.44 4.30
C LYS A 43 16.04 4.10 5.03
N ALA A 44 15.21 3.89 6.05
CA ALA A 44 15.18 2.62 6.78
C ALA A 44 14.62 1.49 5.92
N LEU A 45 13.54 1.74 5.16
CA LEU A 45 12.98 0.81 4.18
C LEU A 45 14.01 0.43 3.10
N ASP A 46 14.72 1.42 2.55
CA ASP A 46 15.81 1.20 1.58
C ASP A 46 16.90 0.31 2.20
N LYS A 47 17.34 0.60 3.43
CA LYS A 47 18.38 -0.17 4.15
C LYS A 47 17.94 -1.61 4.44
N ALA A 48 16.64 -1.85 4.60
CA ALA A 48 16.06 -3.18 4.78
C ALA A 48 15.95 -3.97 3.47
N ASN A 49 16.26 -3.38 2.31
CA ASN A 49 16.03 -3.95 0.98
C ASN A 49 14.56 -4.34 0.75
N LEU A 50 13.63 -3.56 1.31
CA LEU A 50 12.18 -3.78 1.18
C LEU A 50 11.52 -2.76 0.26
N ASN A 51 12.23 -1.72 -0.16
CA ASN A 51 11.69 -0.80 -1.16
C ASN A 51 11.71 -1.45 -2.55
N TYR A 52 10.58 -2.06 -2.93
CA TYR A 52 10.45 -2.80 -4.18
C TYR A 52 10.64 -1.95 -5.44
N LEU A 53 10.54 -0.61 -5.36
CA LEU A 53 10.85 0.30 -6.49
C LEU A 53 12.35 0.55 -6.69
N LYS A 54 13.19 0.14 -5.74
CA LYS A 54 14.65 0.37 -5.76
C LYS A 54 15.47 -0.90 -5.73
N LEU A 55 14.85 -2.05 -5.89
CA LEU A 55 15.58 -3.31 -5.93
C LEU A 55 16.49 -3.34 -7.16
N PRO A 56 17.74 -3.84 -7.00
CA PRO A 56 18.63 -4.00 -8.13
C PRO A 56 18.07 -5.06 -9.09
N ILE A 57 18.39 -4.94 -10.38
CA ILE A 57 18.02 -5.93 -11.41
C ILE A 57 18.55 -7.34 -11.08
N THR A 58 19.59 -7.42 -10.24
CA THR A 58 20.19 -8.68 -9.78
C THR A 58 19.44 -9.33 -8.61
N ASP A 59 18.40 -8.68 -8.07
CA ASP A 59 17.56 -9.28 -7.02
C ASP A 59 16.76 -10.46 -7.61
N LYS A 60 16.85 -11.61 -6.93
CA LYS A 60 16.22 -12.86 -7.36
C LYS A 60 14.98 -13.22 -6.55
N ARG A 61 14.60 -12.39 -5.58
CA ARG A 61 13.40 -12.62 -4.77
C ARG A 61 12.15 -12.48 -5.63
N ASN A 62 11.08 -13.15 -5.21
CA ASN A 62 9.77 -12.98 -5.84
C ASN A 62 9.30 -11.53 -5.64
N PRO A 63 9.04 -10.75 -6.71
CA PRO A 63 8.61 -9.35 -6.58
C PRO A 63 7.35 -9.17 -5.73
N PHE A 64 6.41 -10.12 -5.78
CA PHE A 64 5.20 -10.10 -4.98
C PHE A 64 5.50 -10.29 -3.49
N ALA A 65 6.42 -11.20 -3.16
CA ALA A 65 6.83 -11.41 -1.77
C ALA A 65 7.54 -10.16 -1.21
N VAL A 66 8.42 -9.51 -1.97
CA VAL A 66 9.07 -8.28 -1.51
C VAL A 66 8.08 -7.12 -1.39
N GLN A 67 7.04 -7.10 -2.22
CA GLN A 67 5.95 -6.14 -2.09
C GLN A 67 5.13 -6.36 -0.81
N GLU A 68 4.80 -7.62 -0.47
CA GLU A 68 4.15 -7.98 0.79
C GLU A 68 5.04 -7.59 1.98
N ASP A 69 6.33 -7.95 1.96
CA ASP A 69 7.28 -7.59 3.03
C ASP A 69 7.40 -6.06 3.20
N CYS A 70 7.32 -5.29 2.11
CA CYS A 70 7.31 -3.83 2.13
C CYS A 70 6.07 -3.30 2.87
N TYR A 71 4.91 -3.91 2.60
CA TYR A 71 3.66 -3.52 3.22
C TYR A 71 3.63 -3.87 4.71
N ASP A 72 4.09 -5.06 5.08
CA ASP A 72 4.22 -5.44 6.49
C ASP A 72 5.17 -4.49 7.23
N TRP A 73 6.30 -4.13 6.61
CA TRP A 73 7.20 -3.13 7.19
C TRP A 73 6.51 -1.77 7.42
N ILE A 74 5.63 -1.35 6.50
CA ILE A 74 4.84 -0.13 6.68
C ILE A 74 3.92 -0.25 7.89
N LEU A 75 3.16 -1.33 8.00
CA LEU A 75 2.23 -1.55 9.11
C LEU A 75 3.00 -1.54 10.44
N ASP A 76 4.08 -2.32 10.54
CA ASP A 76 4.85 -2.53 11.76
C ASP A 76 5.71 -1.32 12.17
N THR A 77 6.17 -0.52 11.20
CA THR A 77 7.14 0.57 11.48
C THR A 77 6.53 1.96 11.35
N VAL A 78 5.65 2.16 10.37
CA VAL A 78 5.02 3.47 10.12
C VAL A 78 3.81 3.67 11.01
N TYR A 79 3.07 2.58 11.26
CA TYR A 79 1.84 2.53 12.06
C TYR A 79 1.98 1.65 13.30
N LYS A 80 3.19 1.58 13.88
CA LYS A 80 3.54 0.74 15.05
C LYS A 80 2.66 0.87 16.30
N GLU A 81 1.89 1.96 16.39
CA GLU A 81 0.98 2.21 17.52
C GLU A 81 -0.46 1.72 17.24
N HIS A 82 -0.72 1.21 16.03
CA HIS A 82 -2.02 0.71 15.61
C HIS A 82 -2.02 -0.82 15.58
N ASP A 83 -3.07 -1.44 16.13
CA ASP A 83 -3.23 -2.89 16.15
C ASP A 83 -4.03 -3.37 14.93
N PHE A 84 -3.35 -4.07 14.02
CA PHE A 84 -3.96 -4.64 12.82
C PHE A 84 -4.43 -6.10 13.00
N SER A 85 -4.23 -6.72 14.16
CA SER A 85 -4.40 -8.18 14.37
C SER A 85 -5.81 -8.71 14.10
N ASN A 86 -6.83 -7.85 14.25
CA ASN A 86 -8.24 -8.21 14.06
C ASN A 86 -8.79 -7.79 12.68
N LEU A 87 -7.95 -7.23 11.81
CA LEU A 87 -8.37 -6.80 10.47
C LEU A 87 -8.12 -7.90 9.43
N PRO A 88 -9.00 -8.02 8.42
CA PRO A 88 -8.75 -8.89 7.28
C PRO A 88 -7.44 -8.51 6.56
N ASN A 89 -6.62 -9.50 6.21
CA ASN A 89 -5.30 -9.23 5.61
C ASN A 89 -5.36 -8.36 4.34
N ASN A 90 -6.40 -8.52 3.52
CA ASN A 90 -6.58 -7.69 2.32
C ASN A 90 -6.79 -6.20 2.66
N VAL A 91 -7.42 -5.87 3.79
CA VAL A 91 -7.57 -4.49 4.27
C VAL A 91 -6.20 -3.92 4.63
N CYS A 92 -5.38 -4.69 5.37
CA CYS A 92 -4.03 -4.32 5.75
C CYS A 92 -3.13 -4.06 4.53
N LEU A 93 -3.15 -4.95 3.53
CA LEU A 93 -2.38 -4.80 2.30
C LEU A 93 -2.80 -3.57 1.50
N VAL A 94 -4.10 -3.30 1.37
CA VAL A 94 -4.61 -2.13 0.65
C VAL A 94 -4.23 -0.84 1.40
N PHE A 95 -4.36 -0.82 2.72
CA PHE A 95 -3.96 0.33 3.53
C PHE A 95 -2.46 0.65 3.43
N ALA A 96 -1.61 -0.38 3.53
CA ALA A 96 -0.17 -0.22 3.36
C ALA A 96 0.20 0.21 1.93
N ARG A 97 -0.48 -0.33 0.92
CA ARG A 97 -0.33 0.10 -0.48
C ARG A 97 -0.69 1.57 -0.65
N MET A 98 -1.82 2.04 -0.10
CA MET A 98 -2.22 3.45 -0.15
C MET A 98 -1.17 4.35 0.51
N THR A 99 -0.58 3.91 1.62
CA THR A 99 0.52 4.61 2.29
C THR A 99 1.75 4.70 1.39
N PHE A 100 2.15 3.58 0.77
CA PHE A 100 3.26 3.55 -0.16
C PHE A 100 3.00 4.44 -1.39
N ALA A 101 1.82 4.34 -2.00
CA ALA A 101 1.39 5.17 -3.12
C ALA A 101 1.44 6.65 -2.77
N SER A 102 0.94 7.07 -1.60
CA SER A 102 1.02 8.48 -1.18
C SER A 102 2.45 9.02 -1.11
N THR A 103 3.45 8.14 -0.91
CA THR A 103 4.88 8.51 -0.85
C THR A 103 5.51 8.67 -2.23
N TYR A 104 5.09 7.87 -3.22
CA TYR A 104 5.80 7.70 -4.51
C TYR A 104 4.98 8.08 -5.75
N GLN A 105 3.66 8.18 -5.62
CA GLN A 105 2.69 8.37 -6.69
C GLN A 105 1.88 9.64 -6.44
N ASP A 106 2.59 10.73 -6.13
CA ASP A 106 1.98 12.02 -5.89
C ASP A 106 1.58 12.65 -7.24
N GLU A 107 0.38 12.35 -7.74
CA GLU A 107 -0.22 13.09 -8.87
C GLU A 107 -0.49 14.58 -8.53
N LEU A 108 -0.27 15.01 -7.27
CA LEU A 108 -0.30 16.42 -6.86
C LEU A 108 1.05 17.15 -7.05
N ALA A 109 2.14 16.44 -7.35
CA ALA A 109 3.40 17.06 -7.75
C ALA A 109 3.42 17.51 -9.23
N GLU A 110 2.48 17.05 -10.05
CA GLU A 110 2.35 17.46 -11.46
C GLU A 110 1.40 18.66 -11.67
N LYS A 111 0.76 19.20 -10.62
CA LYS A 111 -0.22 20.30 -10.72
C LYS A 111 0.04 21.51 -9.81
N ASN A 112 1.29 21.77 -9.40
CA ASN A 112 1.68 23.05 -8.80
C ASN A 112 2.82 23.70 -9.59
#